data_AF-A0A1I4WYK1-F1
#
_entry.id   AF-A0A1I4WYK1-F1
#
_cell.length_a   1.000
_cell.length_b   1.000
_cell.length_c   1.000
_cell.angle_alpha   90.00
_cell.angle_beta   90.00
_cell.angle_gamma   90.00
#
_symmetry.space_group_name_H-M   'P 1'
#
loop_
_entity.id
_entity.type
_entity.pdbx_description
1 polymer ?
#
loop_
_entity_poly.entity_id
_entity_poly.type
_entity_poly.pdbx_seq_one_letter_code
_entity_poly.pdbx_strand_id
1 'polypeptide(L)'
;MEYKDYTVDNFMQDPLFRQWVFHPDEETDDFWANWLNKNTRHSYTLYLARYLLLLIEQDAAAPTAQDKADVKNSIRNAIRKRKE
;
A
#
# COMPACT_ATOMS: atom_id res chain seq x y z
N MET A 1 19.25 12.90 -22.57
CA MET A 1 18.62 11.55 -22.65
C MET A 1 19.27 10.68 -21.59
N GLU A 2 18.75 10.67 -20.37
CA GLU A 2 19.32 9.86 -19.29
C GLU A 2 18.19 9.29 -18.42
N TYR A 3 17.62 8.18 -18.84
CA TYR A 3 16.78 7.32 -17.99
C TYR A 3 17.66 6.41 -17.10
N LYS A 4 18.81 6.92 -16.63
CA LYS A 4 19.70 6.22 -15.69
C LYS A 4 19.23 6.36 -14.24
N ASP A 5 18.29 7.25 -13.98
CA ASP A 5 17.77 7.61 -12.67
C ASP A 5 16.32 7.15 -12.51
N TYR A 6 16.01 5.88 -12.78
CA TYR A 6 14.78 5.30 -12.22
C TYR A 6 14.97 5.18 -10.70
N THR A 7 14.77 6.31 -10.01
CA THR A 7 14.85 6.41 -8.56
C THR A 7 13.58 5.87 -7.94
N VAL A 8 13.67 5.46 -6.67
CA VAL A 8 12.52 5.06 -5.83
C VAL A 8 11.37 6.05 -5.95
N ASP A 9 11.67 7.36 -6.01
CA ASP A 9 10.69 8.44 -6.15
C ASP A 9 9.83 8.32 -7.42
N ASN A 10 10.45 7.99 -8.57
CA ASN A 10 9.71 7.84 -9.82
C ASN A 10 8.74 6.64 -9.76
N PHE A 11 9.11 5.56 -9.06
CA PHE A 11 8.19 4.45 -8.82
C PHE A 11 7.05 4.83 -7.86
N MET A 12 7.34 5.62 -6.81
CA MET A 12 6.33 6.08 -5.86
C MET A 12 5.31 7.03 -6.49
N GLN A 13 5.75 7.88 -7.42
CA GLN A 13 4.86 8.78 -8.16
C GLN A 13 4.03 8.05 -9.21
N ASP A 14 4.46 6.87 -9.63
CA ASP A 14 3.77 6.10 -10.65
C ASP A 14 2.44 5.50 -10.12
N PRO A 15 1.31 5.79 -10.78
CA PRO A 15 0.00 5.29 -10.35
C PRO A 15 -0.16 3.78 -10.61
N LEU A 16 0.45 3.23 -11.66
CA LEU A 16 0.43 1.79 -11.95
C LEU A 16 1.24 1.02 -10.90
N PHE A 17 2.36 1.58 -10.45
CA PHE A 17 3.15 1.00 -9.37
C PHE A 17 2.41 1.03 -8.04
N ARG A 18 1.80 2.17 -7.68
CA ARG A 18 0.96 2.26 -6.47
C ARG A 18 -0.21 1.28 -6.54
N GLN A 19 -0.89 1.20 -7.68
CA GLN A 19 -1.96 0.22 -7.87
C GLN A 19 -1.45 -1.20 -7.69
N TRP A 20 -0.32 -1.58 -8.30
CA TRP A 20 0.26 -2.91 -8.10
C TRP A 20 0.66 -3.18 -6.64
N VAL A 21 1.13 -2.19 -5.91
CA VAL A 21 1.53 -2.34 -4.50
C VAL A 21 0.32 -2.52 -3.58
N PHE A 22 -0.76 -1.76 -3.78
CA PHE A 22 -1.95 -1.77 -2.91
C PHE A 22 -3.02 -2.77 -3.37
N HIS A 23 -3.18 -2.93 -4.67
CA HIS A 23 -4.16 -3.78 -5.35
C HIS A 23 -3.49 -4.50 -6.53
N PRO A 24 -2.62 -5.50 -6.27
CA PRO A 24 -2.01 -6.26 -7.35
C PRO A 24 -3.08 -6.97 -8.17
N ASP A 25 -3.09 -6.68 -9.47
CA ASP A 25 -3.91 -7.36 -10.48
C ASP A 25 -3.02 -8.32 -11.31
N GLU A 26 -3.60 -9.38 -11.87
CA GLU A 26 -2.86 -10.36 -12.68
C GLU A 26 -2.09 -9.69 -13.83
N GLU A 27 -2.66 -8.65 -14.46
CA GLU A 27 -1.98 -7.92 -15.54
C GLU A 27 -0.77 -7.14 -15.03
N THR A 28 -0.91 -6.48 -13.88
CA THR A 28 0.18 -5.72 -13.28
C THR A 28 1.27 -6.62 -12.72
N ASP A 29 0.91 -7.77 -12.14
CA ASP A 29 1.87 -8.73 -11.61
C ASP A 29 2.76 -9.33 -12.71
N ASP A 30 2.17 -9.73 -13.84
CA ASP A 30 2.92 -10.24 -14.99
C ASP A 30 3.88 -9.16 -15.54
N PHE A 31 3.40 -7.92 -15.65
CA PHE A 31 4.23 -6.80 -16.11
C PHE A 31 5.45 -6.57 -15.20
N TRP A 32 5.24 -6.49 -13.89
CA TRP A 32 6.32 -6.27 -12.93
C TRP A 32 7.24 -7.49 -12.80
N ALA A 33 6.72 -8.72 -12.90
CA ALA A 33 7.50 -9.95 -12.91
C ALA A 33 8.42 -10.03 -14.15
N ASN A 34 7.92 -9.66 -15.32
CA ASN A 34 8.70 -9.58 -16.55
C ASN A 34 9.74 -8.45 -16.50
N TRP A 35 9.39 -7.31 -15.87
CA TRP A 35 10.33 -6.21 -15.65
C TRP A 35 11.47 -6.60 -14.70
N LEU A 36 11.15 -7.29 -13.60
CA LEU A 36 12.11 -7.84 -12.63
C LEU A 36 13.08 -8.84 -13.27
N ASN A 37 12.59 -9.70 -14.16
CA ASN A 37 13.42 -10.63 -14.93
C ASN A 37 14.44 -9.90 -15.81
N LYS A 38 14.06 -8.77 -16.40
CA LYS A 38 14.94 -7.96 -17.28
C LYS A 38 15.88 -7.04 -16.51
N ASN A 39 15.51 -6.63 -15.29
CA ASN A 39 16.21 -5.62 -14.50
C ASN A 39 16.50 -6.08 -13.07
N THR A 40 17.16 -7.23 -12.93
CA THR A 40 17.49 -7.81 -11.62
C THR A 40 18.33 -6.87 -10.74
N ARG A 41 19.12 -5.96 -11.34
CA ARG A 41 19.93 -4.96 -10.62
C ARG A 41 19.11 -3.83 -10.00
N HIS A 42 17.95 -3.50 -10.58
CA HIS A 42 17.03 -2.45 -10.09
C HIS A 42 15.90 -3.01 -9.23
N SER A 43 15.84 -4.33 -9.04
CA SER A 43 14.90 -5.00 -8.16
C SER A 43 14.94 -4.40 -6.75
N TYR A 44 16.13 -4.10 -6.23
CA TYR A 44 16.29 -3.48 -4.91
C TYR A 44 15.55 -2.14 -4.78
N THR A 45 15.66 -1.27 -5.79
CA THR A 45 14.97 0.03 -5.83
C THR A 45 13.45 -0.15 -5.86
N LEU A 46 12.97 -1.14 -6.63
CA LEU A 46 11.55 -1.49 -6.74
C LEU A 46 11.01 -2.00 -5.39
N TYR A 47 11.71 -2.93 -4.75
CA TYR A 47 11.32 -3.44 -3.42
C TYR A 47 11.34 -2.35 -2.36
N LEU A 48 12.33 -1.46 -2.38
CA LEU A 48 12.42 -0.34 -1.45
C LEU A 48 11.25 0.64 -1.64
N ALA A 49 10.87 0.94 -2.89
CA ALA A 49 9.70 1.77 -3.20
C ALA A 49 8.40 1.15 -2.67
N ARG A 50 8.22 -0.16 -2.89
CA ARG A 50 7.08 -0.92 -2.37
C ARG A 50 7.04 -0.90 -0.84
N TYR A 51 8.18 -1.14 -0.19
CA TYR A 51 8.27 -1.14 1.28
C TYR A 51 7.88 0.21 1.87
N LEU A 52 8.38 1.30 1.29
CA LEU A 52 8.06 2.65 1.73
C LEU A 52 6.59 3.02 1.49
N LEU A 53 6.00 2.63 0.35
CA LEU A 53 4.56 2.83 0.09
C LEU A 53 3.69 2.11 1.12
N LEU A 54 4.02 0.85 1.44
CA LEU A 54 3.32 0.08 2.47
C LEU A 54 3.51 0.68 3.87
N LEU A 55 4.70 1.23 4.16
CA LEU A 55 4.97 1.91 5.43
C LEU A 55 4.14 3.20 5.57
N ILE A 56 4.07 4.01 4.51
CA ILE A 56 3.27 5.24 4.47
C ILE A 56 1.78 4.91 4.59
N GLU A 57 1.30 3.86 3.92
CA GLU A 57 -0.09 3.44 4.05
C GLU A 57 -0.40 2.88 5.44
N GLN A 58 0.49 2.13 6.08
CA GLN A 58 0.27 1.67 7.45
C GLN A 58 0.21 2.82 8.47
N ASP A 59 1.00 3.88 8.26
CA ASP A 59 0.94 5.09 9.10
C ASP A 59 -0.36 5.88 8.83
N ALA A 60 -0.78 5.95 7.57
CA ALA A 60 -2.05 6.57 7.17
C ALA A 60 -3.29 5.76 7.60
N ALA A 61 -3.16 4.43 7.67
CA ALA A 61 -4.16 3.49 8.17
C ALA A 61 -4.09 3.33 9.70
N ALA A 62 -3.42 4.25 10.41
CA ALA A 62 -3.74 4.48 11.81
C ALA A 62 -5.28 4.63 11.89
N PRO A 63 -5.97 3.78 12.68
CA PRO A 63 -7.43 3.80 12.72
C PRO A 63 -7.85 5.22 13.04
N THR A 64 -8.52 5.84 12.07
CA THR A 64 -8.97 7.21 12.22
C THR A 64 -9.78 7.30 13.50
N ALA A 65 -9.79 8.47 14.16
CA ALA A 65 -10.59 8.64 15.38
C ALA A 65 -12.07 8.23 15.19
N GLN A 66 -12.53 8.18 13.94
CA GLN A 66 -13.85 7.72 13.50
C GLN A 66 -14.04 6.20 13.68
N ASP A 67 -13.07 5.36 13.28
CA ASP A 67 -13.12 3.90 13.50
C ASP A 67 -13.16 3.54 14.99
N LYS A 68 -12.43 4.30 15.82
CA LYS A 68 -12.45 4.12 17.27
C LYS A 68 -13.78 4.57 17.89
N ALA A 69 -14.43 5.58 17.33
CA ALA A 69 -15.71 6.07 17.80
C ALA A 69 -16.85 5.08 17.50
N ASP A 70 -16.84 4.46 16.32
CA ASP A 70 -17.85 3.47 15.91
C ASP A 70 -17.78 2.20 16.76
N VAL A 71 -16.57 1.65 16.97
CA VAL A 71 -16.35 0.50 17.85
C VAL A 71 -16.81 0.80 19.28
N LYS A 72 -16.52 2.00 19.81
CA LYS A 72 -16.92 2.41 21.16
C LYS A 72 -18.44 2.54 21.29
N ASN A 73 -19.11 3.02 20.25
CA ASN A 73 -20.56 3.15 20.25
C ASN A 73 -21.26 1.78 20.17
N SER A 74 -20.72 0.86 19.36
CA SER A 74 -21.21 -0.52 19.23
C SER A 74 -21.09 -1.31 20.54
N ILE A 75 -19.99 -1.17 21.28
CA ILE A 75 -19.82 -1.79 22.61
C ILE A 75 -20.84 -1.23 23.61
N ARG A 76 -21.03 0.10 23.63
CA ARG A 76 -21.99 0.75 24.54
C ARG A 76 -23.42 0.29 24.27
N ASN A 77 -23.79 0.14 23.00
CA ASN A 77 -25.15 -0.28 22.62
C ASN A 77 -25.39 -1.77 22.94
N ALA A 78 -24.39 -2.63 22.76
CA ALA A 78 -24.48 -4.05 23.10
C ALA A 78 -24.65 -4.30 24.61
N ILE A 79 -24.03 -3.48 25.46
CA ILE A 79 -24.18 -3.57 26.93
C ILE A 79 -25.56 -3.09 27.38
N ARG A 80 -26.12 -2.07 26.72
CA ARG A 80 -27.47 -1.54 27.04
C ARG A 80 -28.58 -2.53 26.68
N LYS A 81 -28.45 -3.23 25.55
CA LYS A 81 -29.46 -4.17 25.03
C LYS A 81 -29.59 -5.48 25.82
N ARG A 82 -28.62 -5.81 26.69
CA ARG A 82 -28.67 -7.01 27.55
C ARG A 82 -29.33 -6.79 28.91
N LYS A 83 -29.76 -5.55 29.21
CA LYS A 83 -30.33 -5.17 30.50
C LYS A 83 -31.85 -4.93 30.46
N GLU A 84 -32.49 -5.22 29.32
CA GLU A 84 -33.95 -5.22 29.11
C GLU A 84 -34.49 -6.65 29.04
#